data_AF-A0A7R6SV46-F1
#
_entry.id   AF-A0A7R6SV46-F1
#
_cell.length_a   1.000
_cell.length_b   1.000
_cell.length_c   1.000
_cell.angle_alpha   90.00
_cell.angle_beta   90.00
_cell.angle_gamma   90.00
#
_symmetry.space_group_name_H-M   'P 1'
#
loop_
_entity.id
_entity.type
_entity.pdbx_description
1 polymer ?
#
loop_
_entity_poly.entity_id
_entity_poly.type
_entity_poly.pdbx_seq_one_letter_code
_entity_poly.pdbx_strand_id
1 'polypeptide(L)'
;MALKKTLILSITLPLLLAGLGVGGYMVYQKMDDQHKQNSKELERFGYEMVATSRSMETTGKLGTVQLPPTFDLDKLTPTQKVIHGLMRDKDGLLDENKVLQSEIEKLESKIQELTEYKELNEHFAPQKLKDELRSVERQLKAFLIRSPDADRFSTMQIEIMSAAGAAEYKAYITRNRLMLSEDMKLAVISDYLPAYAFCVGDGVEVAANSRTEERKLANYFRTEDSSTLSEMLFQDLSSVLAPCQLSVRKKLDNDRV
;
A
#
# COMPACT_ATOMS: atom_id res chain seq x y z
N MET A 1 12.66 -49.38 -61.76
CA MET A 1 13.35 -49.02 -60.49
C MET A 1 12.40 -48.86 -59.29
N ALA A 2 11.12 -49.24 -59.38
CA ALA A 2 10.14 -49.11 -58.28
C ALA A 2 10.02 -50.36 -57.39
N LEU A 3 10.14 -51.57 -57.94
CA LEU A 3 9.97 -52.83 -57.19
C LEU A 3 11.07 -53.13 -56.15
N LYS A 4 12.31 -52.68 -56.36
CA LYS A 4 13.39 -52.84 -55.36
C LYS A 4 13.22 -51.90 -54.16
N LYS A 5 12.68 -50.69 -54.36
CA LYS A 5 12.44 -49.73 -53.27
C LYS A 5 11.27 -50.15 -52.38
N THR A 6 10.20 -50.70 -52.95
CA THR A 6 9.04 -51.19 -52.16
C THR A 6 9.37 -52.46 -51.37
N LEU A 7 10.21 -53.36 -51.89
CA LEU A 7 10.62 -54.57 -51.17
C LEU A 7 11.60 -54.27 -50.01
N ILE A 8 12.50 -53.30 -50.19
CA ILE A 8 13.40 -52.87 -49.11
C ILE A 8 12.60 -52.13 -48.02
N LEU A 9 11.62 -51.31 -48.40
CA LEU A 9 10.76 -50.60 -47.43
C LEU A 9 9.85 -51.56 -46.65
N SER A 10 9.32 -52.62 -47.28
CA SER A 10 8.42 -53.57 -46.61
C SER A 10 9.11 -54.48 -45.60
N ILE A 11 10.42 -54.69 -45.71
CA ILE A 11 11.21 -55.49 -44.75
C ILE A 11 11.86 -54.60 -43.69
N THR A 12 12.37 -53.43 -44.06
CA THR A 12 13.06 -52.53 -43.11
C THR A 12 12.09 -51.84 -42.15
N LEU A 13 10.90 -51.45 -42.60
CA LEU A 13 9.93 -50.74 -41.76
C LEU A 13 9.40 -51.57 -40.57
N PRO A 14 8.98 -52.84 -40.71
CA PRO A 14 8.58 -53.65 -39.56
C PRO A 14 9.76 -54.01 -38.64
N LEU A 15 10.97 -54.15 -39.19
CA LEU A 15 12.17 -54.41 -38.37
C LEU A 15 12.54 -53.20 -37.49
N LEU A 16 12.38 -51.99 -38.03
CA LEU A 16 12.67 -50.74 -37.32
C LEU A 16 11.58 -50.43 -36.26
N LEU A 17 10.31 -50.73 -36.57
CA LEU A 17 9.21 -50.67 -35.61
C LEU A 17 9.37 -51.70 -34.47
N ALA A 18 9.80 -52.93 -34.79
CA ALA A 18 10.10 -53.93 -33.77
C ALA A 18 11.31 -53.50 -32.90
N GLY A 19 12.35 -52.93 -33.50
CA GLY A 19 13.52 -52.41 -32.77
C GLY A 19 13.17 -51.23 -31.85
N LEU A 20 12.35 -50.28 -32.31
CA LEU A 20 11.85 -49.18 -31.48
C LEU A 20 10.88 -49.66 -30.38
N GLY A 21 10.09 -50.69 -30.65
CA GLY A 21 9.22 -51.32 -29.65
C GLY A 21 10.02 -52.00 -28.54
N VAL A 22 11.02 -52.81 -28.89
CA VAL A 22 11.88 -53.49 -27.91
C VAL A 22 12.78 -52.51 -27.17
N GLY A 23 13.36 -51.53 -27.87
CA GLY A 23 14.18 -50.48 -27.26
C GLY A 23 13.37 -49.57 -26.34
N GLY A 24 12.18 -49.16 -26.77
CA GLY A 24 11.24 -48.37 -25.96
C GLY A 24 10.77 -49.12 -24.72
N TYR A 25 10.49 -50.42 -24.84
CA TYR A 25 10.12 -51.28 -23.72
C TYR A 25 11.26 -51.43 -22.69
N MET A 26 12.51 -51.57 -23.13
CA MET A 26 13.65 -51.63 -22.21
C MET A 26 13.94 -50.29 -21.51
N VAL A 27 13.78 -49.16 -22.20
CA VAL A 27 13.92 -47.83 -21.57
C VAL A 27 12.78 -47.58 -20.58
N TYR A 28 11.55 -47.97 -20.94
CA TYR A 28 10.41 -47.88 -20.05
C TYR A 28 10.57 -48.77 -18.81
N GLN A 29 11.04 -50.01 -18.96
CA GLN A 29 11.35 -50.86 -17.80
C GLN A 29 12.42 -50.25 -16.91
N LYS A 30 13.49 -49.67 -17.47
CA LYS A 30 14.52 -48.99 -16.66
C LYS A 30 14.00 -47.74 -15.96
N MET A 31 13.10 -46.97 -16.59
CA MET A 31 12.45 -45.82 -15.96
C MET A 31 11.43 -46.24 -14.90
N ASP A 32 10.66 -47.30 -15.11
CA ASP A 32 9.70 -47.84 -14.14
C ASP A 32 10.43 -48.49 -12.96
N ASP A 33 11.55 -49.19 -13.21
CA ASP A 33 12.41 -49.72 -12.15
C ASP A 33 13.10 -48.58 -11.36
N GLN A 34 13.55 -47.51 -12.02
CA GLN A 34 14.06 -46.30 -11.33
C GLN A 34 12.96 -45.58 -10.56
N HIS A 35 11.74 -45.47 -11.10
CA HIS A 35 10.62 -44.85 -10.40
C HIS A 35 10.17 -45.68 -9.20
N LYS A 36 10.16 -47.02 -9.31
CA LYS A 36 9.86 -47.93 -8.20
C LYS A 36 10.95 -47.96 -7.14
N GLN A 37 12.22 -47.79 -7.54
CA GLN A 37 13.32 -47.64 -6.58
C GLN A 37 13.22 -46.30 -5.85
N ASN A 38 13.04 -45.20 -6.58
CA ASN A 38 12.89 -43.87 -5.99
C ASN A 38 11.62 -43.77 -5.12
N SER A 39 10.50 -44.37 -5.53
CA SER A 39 9.27 -44.38 -4.72
C SER A 39 9.44 -45.22 -3.46
N LYS A 40 10.11 -46.38 -3.54
CA LYS A 40 10.44 -47.19 -2.37
C LYS A 40 11.40 -46.47 -1.43
N GLU A 41 12.36 -45.71 -1.97
CA GLU A 41 13.28 -44.90 -1.15
C GLU A 41 12.51 -43.78 -0.44
N LEU A 42 11.61 -43.07 -1.14
CA LEU A 42 10.74 -42.06 -0.56
C LEU A 42 9.79 -42.62 0.51
N GLU A 43 9.20 -43.80 0.28
CA GLU A 43 8.35 -44.48 1.27
C GLU A 43 9.17 -44.88 2.50
N ARG A 44 10.40 -45.35 2.32
CA ARG A 44 11.30 -45.69 3.44
C ARG A 44 11.74 -44.46 4.24
N PHE A 45 11.92 -43.31 3.58
CA PHE A 45 12.18 -42.03 4.25
C PHE A 45 10.96 -41.49 5.02
N GLY A 46 9.74 -41.76 4.56
CA GLY A 46 8.53 -41.50 5.34
C GLY A 46 8.49 -42.26 6.67
N TYR A 47 9.14 -43.43 6.76
CA TYR A 47 9.30 -44.20 7.99
C TYR A 47 10.53 -43.78 8.82
N GLU A 48 11.62 -43.33 8.20
CA GLU A 48 12.84 -42.91 8.90
C GLU A 48 12.74 -41.48 9.47
N MET A 49 11.89 -40.62 8.90
CA MET A 49 11.62 -39.26 9.39
C MET A 49 10.51 -39.17 10.45
N VAL A 50 9.86 -40.28 10.79
CA VAL A 50 8.99 -40.37 11.98
C VAL A 50 9.87 -40.68 13.20
N ALA A 51 10.41 -39.60 13.77
CA ALA A 51 10.99 -39.48 15.10
C ALA A 51 11.34 -40.79 15.83
N THR A 52 12.61 -41.22 15.74
CA THR A 52 13.19 -41.95 16.88
C THR A 52 13.35 -40.94 18.02
N SER A 53 12.41 -40.96 18.97
CA SER A 53 12.35 -40.07 20.13
C SER A 53 13.39 -40.40 21.21
N ARG A 54 14.61 -40.78 20.80
CA ARG A 54 15.71 -41.06 21.74
C ARG A 54 17.00 -40.41 21.27
N SER A 55 17.07 -39.09 21.45
CA SER A 55 18.33 -38.38 21.58
C SER A 55 19.01 -38.83 22.88
N MET A 56 20.01 -39.71 22.79
CA MET A 56 20.96 -39.91 23.89
C MET A 56 21.89 -38.69 23.95
N GLU A 57 21.68 -37.85 24.95
CA GLU A 57 22.60 -36.78 25.30
C GLU A 57 23.94 -37.37 25.73
N THR A 58 25.04 -36.94 25.10
CA THR A 58 26.40 -37.24 25.60
C THR A 58 27.11 -35.92 25.88
N THR A 59 27.70 -35.81 27.05
CA THR A 59 28.31 -34.59 27.59
C THR A 59 29.76 -34.45 27.13
N GLY A 60 30.07 -33.34 26.46
CA GLY A 60 31.45 -32.96 26.12
C GLY A 60 32.21 -32.41 27.34
N LYS A 61 33.54 -32.48 27.29
CA LYS A 61 34.49 -32.15 28.38
C LYS A 61 34.42 -30.73 28.97
N LEU A 62 33.57 -29.84 28.46
CA LEU A 62 33.35 -28.47 28.96
C LEU A 62 31.90 -28.18 29.39
N GLY A 63 31.04 -29.20 29.51
CA GLY A 63 29.71 -29.06 30.13
C GLY A 63 28.63 -28.40 29.26
N THR A 64 28.89 -28.12 27.99
CA THR A 64 27.87 -27.66 27.03
C THR A 64 27.28 -28.84 26.26
N VAL A 65 25.95 -28.92 26.19
CA VAL A 65 25.22 -29.91 25.37
C VAL A 65 25.53 -29.63 23.90
N GLN A 66 26.28 -30.53 23.27
CA GLN A 66 26.62 -30.43 21.85
C GLN A 66 25.77 -31.45 21.10
N LEU A 67 24.80 -31.00 20.30
CA LEU A 67 24.19 -31.88 19.31
C LEU A 67 25.28 -32.26 18.29
N PRO A 68 25.51 -33.56 17.99
CA PRO A 68 26.45 -33.94 16.96
C PRO A 68 25.98 -33.36 15.61
N PRO A 69 26.89 -32.84 14.76
CA PRO A 69 26.51 -32.43 13.42
C PRO A 69 26.12 -33.69 12.65
N THR A 70 24.83 -33.92 12.47
CA THR A 70 24.35 -35.20 11.94
C THR A 70 24.50 -35.37 10.43
N PHE A 71 24.98 -34.39 9.65
CA PHE A 71 25.11 -34.56 8.19
C PHE A 71 26.27 -33.77 7.55
N ASP A 72 27.13 -34.49 6.82
CA ASP A 72 28.10 -33.93 5.87
C ASP A 72 27.35 -33.37 4.64
N LEU A 73 27.32 -32.05 4.50
CA LEU A 73 26.70 -31.33 3.36
C LEU A 73 27.30 -31.69 1.99
N ASP A 74 28.47 -32.31 1.96
CA ASP A 74 29.21 -32.66 0.75
C ASP A 74 28.76 -33.98 0.09
N LYS A 75 27.88 -34.76 0.74
CA LYS A 75 27.37 -36.05 0.21
C LYS A 75 25.92 -36.04 -0.29
N LEU A 76 25.26 -34.88 -0.30
CA LEU A 76 23.87 -34.76 -0.75
C LEU A 76 23.78 -34.75 -2.28
N THR A 77 22.85 -35.53 -2.83
CA THR A 77 22.53 -35.50 -4.26
C THR A 77 21.94 -34.12 -4.65
N PRO A 78 22.09 -33.66 -5.91
CA PRO A 78 21.63 -32.32 -6.32
C PRO A 78 20.15 -32.04 -5.98
N THR A 79 19.29 -33.06 -6.07
CA THR A 79 17.87 -33.00 -5.68
C THR A 79 17.68 -32.83 -4.17
N GLN A 80 18.49 -33.49 -3.33
CA GLN A 80 18.45 -33.32 -1.88
C GLN A 80 18.89 -31.90 -1.45
N LYS A 81 19.86 -31.29 -2.15
CA LYS A 81 20.27 -29.90 -1.89
C LYS A 81 19.14 -28.90 -2.21
N VAL A 82 18.40 -29.11 -3.30
CA VAL A 82 17.25 -28.26 -3.67
C VAL A 82 16.11 -28.40 -2.65
N ILE A 83 15.74 -29.63 -2.28
CA ILE A 83 14.67 -29.86 -1.30
C ILE A 83 15.04 -29.23 0.05
N HIS A 84 16.28 -29.36 0.50
CA HIS A 84 16.75 -28.73 1.72
C HIS A 84 16.74 -27.19 1.63
N GLY A 85 17.10 -26.62 0.48
CA GLY A 85 16.97 -25.18 0.21
C GLY A 85 15.52 -24.71 0.36
N LEU A 86 14.59 -25.40 -0.31
CA LEU A 86 13.16 -25.09 -0.24
C LEU A 86 12.57 -25.25 1.18
N MET A 87 13.02 -26.24 1.95
CA MET A 87 12.59 -26.40 3.33
C MET A 87 13.09 -25.25 4.21
N ARG A 88 14.35 -24.84 4.04
CA ARG A 88 14.93 -23.70 4.75
C ARG A 88 14.24 -22.38 4.39
N ASP A 89 13.94 -22.17 3.11
CA ASP A 89 13.23 -20.98 2.64
C ASP A 89 11.79 -20.96 3.17
N LYS A 90 11.10 -22.12 3.19
CA LYS A 90 9.76 -22.25 3.78
C LYS A 90 9.78 -21.95 5.28
N ASP A 91 10.76 -22.45 6.02
CA ASP A 91 10.88 -22.15 7.45
C ASP A 91 11.21 -20.67 7.69
N GLY A 92 12.08 -20.07 6.87
CA GLY A 92 12.36 -18.63 6.91
C GLY A 92 11.13 -17.77 6.61
N LEU A 93 10.37 -18.10 5.57
CA LEU A 93 9.13 -17.40 5.23
C LEU A 93 8.07 -17.54 6.32
N LEU A 94 7.99 -18.68 7.02
CA LEU A 94 7.06 -18.86 8.13
C LEU A 94 7.42 -17.97 9.33
N ASP A 95 8.70 -17.81 9.62
CA ASP A 95 9.14 -16.95 10.71
C ASP A 95 9.00 -15.46 10.35
N GLU A 96 9.29 -15.05 9.11
CA GLU A 96 8.97 -13.71 8.62
C GLU A 96 7.46 -13.42 8.69
N ASN A 97 6.62 -14.38 8.33
CA ASN A 97 5.17 -14.21 8.41
C ASN A 97 4.69 -13.99 9.85
N LYS A 98 5.25 -14.73 10.83
CA LYS A 98 4.95 -14.52 12.26
C LYS A 98 5.41 -13.14 12.75
N VAL A 99 6.58 -12.68 12.32
CA VAL A 99 7.07 -11.34 12.68
C VAL A 99 6.14 -10.27 12.12
N LEU A 100 5.75 -10.38 10.84
CA LEU A 100 4.82 -9.45 10.21
C LEU A 100 3.44 -9.47 10.88
N GLN A 101 2.92 -10.64 11.25
CA GLN A 101 1.66 -10.74 12.01
C GLN A 101 1.76 -10.03 13.37
N SER A 102 2.88 -10.21 14.09
CA SER A 102 3.10 -9.50 15.36
C SER A 102 3.22 -7.98 15.17
N GLU A 103 3.85 -7.52 14.09
CA GLU A 103 3.90 -6.10 13.75
C GLU A 103 2.52 -5.52 13.42
N ILE A 104 1.69 -6.29 12.69
CA ILE A 104 0.30 -5.91 12.39
C ILE A 104 -0.50 -5.78 13.68
N GLU A 105 -0.46 -6.78 14.58
CA GLU A 105 -1.18 -6.72 15.87
C GLU A 105 -0.74 -5.51 16.71
N LYS A 106 0.57 -5.21 16.72
CA LYS A 106 1.13 -4.06 17.43
C LYS A 106 0.65 -2.74 16.82
N LEU A 107 0.61 -2.65 15.48
CA LEU A 107 0.13 -1.48 14.77
C LEU A 107 -1.38 -1.28 14.99
N GLU A 108 -2.18 -2.35 14.93
CA GLU A 108 -3.62 -2.32 15.20
C GLU A 108 -3.90 -1.85 16.63
N SER A 109 -3.18 -2.39 17.62
CA SER A 109 -3.29 -1.95 19.02
C SER A 109 -2.96 -0.46 19.18
N LYS A 110 -1.91 0.03 18.49
CA LYS A 110 -1.54 1.44 18.52
C LYS A 110 -2.56 2.34 17.83
N ILE A 111 -3.16 1.88 16.74
CA ILE A 111 -4.26 2.59 16.07
C ILE A 111 -5.46 2.69 17.00
N GLN A 112 -5.80 1.61 17.71
CA GLN A 112 -6.90 1.59 18.66
C GLN A 112 -6.64 2.55 19.83
N GLU A 113 -5.44 2.52 20.43
CA GLU A 113 -5.03 3.46 21.50
C GLU A 113 -5.14 4.92 21.04
N LEU A 114 -4.66 5.23 19.82
CA LEU A 114 -4.77 6.58 19.25
C LEU A 114 -6.21 6.98 18.97
N THR A 115 -7.06 6.03 18.58
CA THR A 115 -8.48 6.28 18.32
C THR A 115 -9.21 6.56 19.62
N GLU A 116 -8.97 5.77 20.67
CA GLU A 116 -9.52 5.98 22.02
C GLU A 116 -9.02 7.30 22.62
N TYR A 117 -7.72 7.61 22.49
CA TYR A 117 -7.16 8.89 22.91
C TYR A 117 -7.82 10.07 22.17
N LYS A 118 -8.09 9.92 20.87
CA LYS A 118 -8.79 10.93 20.09
C LYS A 118 -10.22 11.11 20.57
N GLU A 119 -10.98 10.02 20.76
CA GLU A 119 -12.37 10.09 21.25
C GLU A 119 -12.45 10.75 22.63
N LEU A 120 -11.58 10.34 23.57
CA LEU A 120 -11.55 10.88 24.93
C LEU A 120 -11.17 12.36 24.95
N ASN A 121 -10.20 12.79 24.16
CA ASN A 121 -9.76 14.20 24.14
C ASN A 121 -10.67 15.10 23.31
N GLU A 122 -11.32 14.58 22.26
CA GLU A 122 -12.32 15.34 21.50
C GLU A 122 -13.53 15.73 22.36
N HIS A 123 -13.83 14.99 23.44
CA HIS A 123 -14.85 15.35 24.41
C HIS A 123 -14.46 16.56 25.30
N PHE A 124 -13.17 16.84 25.47
CA PHE A 124 -12.66 17.94 26.30
C PHE A 124 -12.12 19.13 25.47
N ALA A 125 -12.13 19.04 24.14
CA ALA A 125 -11.78 20.17 23.27
C ALA A 125 -12.95 21.19 23.25
N PRO A 126 -12.69 22.49 23.45
CA PRO A 126 -13.74 23.50 23.60
C PRO A 126 -14.63 23.68 22.36
N GLN A 127 -14.21 23.21 21.18
CA GLN A 127 -15.04 22.98 19.99
C GLN A 127 -14.51 21.77 19.20
N LYS A 128 -15.40 20.94 18.65
CA LYS A 128 -15.00 19.93 17.67
C LYS A 128 -14.47 20.65 16.44
N LEU A 129 -13.32 20.23 15.92
CA LEU A 129 -12.70 20.83 14.73
C LEU A 129 -13.69 21.01 13.57
N LYS A 130 -14.57 20.01 13.35
CA LYS A 130 -15.61 20.08 12.31
C LYS A 130 -16.58 21.25 12.49
N ASP A 131 -16.94 21.58 13.72
CA ASP A 131 -17.87 22.67 14.01
C ASP A 131 -17.18 24.03 13.97
N GLU A 132 -15.89 24.10 14.37
CA GLU A 132 -15.04 25.27 14.15
C GLU A 132 -14.91 25.58 12.65
N LEU A 133 -14.60 24.59 11.81
CA LEU A 133 -14.48 24.78 10.37
C LEU A 133 -15.79 25.26 9.74
N ARG A 134 -16.94 24.75 10.17
CA ARG A 134 -18.25 25.25 9.73
C ARG A 134 -18.53 26.68 10.18
N SER A 135 -18.08 27.04 11.39
CA SER A 135 -18.17 28.41 11.89
C SER A 135 -17.34 29.35 11.01
N VAL A 136 -16.10 28.97 10.69
CA VAL A 136 -15.21 29.72 9.79
C VAL A 136 -15.82 29.86 8.39
N GLU A 137 -16.31 28.77 7.78
CA GLU A 137 -16.98 28.81 6.47
C GLU A 137 -18.14 29.80 6.47
N ARG A 138 -18.98 29.80 7.52
CA ARG A 138 -20.12 30.73 7.65
C ARG A 138 -19.69 32.17 7.82
N GLN A 139 -18.70 32.43 8.67
CA GLN A 139 -18.17 33.78 8.90
C GLN A 139 -17.58 34.34 7.61
N LEU A 140 -16.77 33.55 6.91
CA LEU A 140 -16.16 33.92 5.65
C LEU A 140 -17.21 34.13 4.55
N LYS A 141 -18.20 33.24 4.42
CA LYS A 141 -19.32 33.42 3.49
C LYS A 141 -20.07 34.72 3.78
N ALA A 142 -20.35 35.01 5.04
CA ALA A 142 -21.05 36.23 5.44
C ALA A 142 -20.21 37.49 5.22
N PHE A 143 -18.87 37.41 5.32
CA PHE A 143 -17.96 38.48 4.96
C PHE A 143 -17.98 38.72 3.45
N LEU A 144 -17.81 37.66 2.64
CA LEU A 144 -17.79 37.74 1.19
C LEU A 144 -19.09 38.35 0.65
N ILE A 145 -20.27 37.88 1.09
CA ILE A 145 -21.57 38.41 0.65
C ILE A 145 -21.73 39.92 0.93
N ARG A 146 -21.07 40.44 1.97
CA ARG A 146 -21.13 41.85 2.36
C ARG A 146 -20.04 42.71 1.70
N SER A 147 -19.06 42.08 1.06
CA SER A 147 -17.95 42.78 0.44
C SER A 147 -18.32 43.23 -0.97
N PRO A 148 -18.08 44.51 -1.35
CA PRO A 148 -18.32 44.98 -2.71
C PRO A 148 -17.43 44.25 -3.73
N ASP A 149 -16.23 43.79 -3.32
CA ASP A 149 -15.33 43.04 -4.19
C ASP A 149 -15.89 41.67 -4.58
N ALA A 150 -16.91 41.19 -3.86
CA ALA A 150 -17.53 39.90 -4.11
C ALA A 150 -18.67 39.95 -5.14
N ASP A 151 -19.13 41.14 -5.53
CA ASP A 151 -20.28 41.31 -6.46
C ASP A 151 -20.03 40.68 -7.84
N ARG A 152 -18.77 40.52 -8.22
CA ARG A 152 -18.36 39.86 -9.47
C ARG A 152 -18.48 38.34 -9.45
N PHE A 153 -18.60 37.72 -8.28
CA PHE A 153 -18.66 36.27 -8.15
C PHE A 153 -20.10 35.77 -8.04
N SER A 154 -20.36 34.62 -8.66
CA SER A 154 -21.62 33.91 -8.52
C SER A 154 -21.78 33.32 -7.10
N THR A 155 -23.02 33.00 -6.71
CA THR A 155 -23.29 32.33 -5.43
C THR A 155 -22.51 31.02 -5.28
N MET A 156 -22.32 30.26 -6.37
CA MET A 156 -21.54 29.02 -6.34
C MET A 156 -20.05 29.29 -6.09
N GLN A 157 -19.49 30.32 -6.74
CA GLN A 157 -18.10 30.72 -6.50
C GLN A 157 -17.92 31.20 -5.05
N ILE A 158 -18.84 32.01 -4.50
CA ILE A 158 -18.79 32.40 -3.09
C ILE A 158 -18.78 31.18 -2.16
N GLU A 159 -19.55 30.14 -2.49
CA GLU A 159 -19.52 28.88 -1.73
C GLU A 159 -18.17 28.18 -1.82
N ILE A 160 -17.60 28.07 -3.02
CA ILE A 160 -16.27 27.48 -3.24
C ILE A 160 -15.20 28.27 -2.48
N MET A 161 -15.22 29.59 -2.58
CA MET A 161 -14.30 30.50 -1.89
C MET A 161 -14.36 30.32 -0.37
N SER A 162 -15.59 30.26 0.19
CA SER A 162 -15.78 30.07 1.63
C SER A 162 -15.33 28.68 2.10
N ALA A 163 -15.60 27.63 1.32
CA ALA A 163 -15.16 26.27 1.62
C ALA A 163 -13.63 26.13 1.51
N ALA A 164 -13.03 26.74 0.49
CA ALA A 164 -11.58 26.75 0.31
C ALA A 164 -10.88 27.49 1.47
N GLY A 165 -11.43 28.63 1.91
CA GLY A 165 -10.89 29.35 3.07
C GLY A 165 -10.95 28.52 4.36
N ALA A 166 -12.03 27.78 4.60
CA ALA A 166 -12.10 26.85 5.72
C ALA A 166 -11.08 25.70 5.60
N ALA A 167 -10.84 25.18 4.40
CA ALA A 167 -9.81 24.18 4.15
C ALA A 167 -8.38 24.72 4.42
N GLU A 168 -8.06 25.94 3.99
CA GLU A 168 -6.74 26.53 4.28
C GLU A 168 -6.59 26.85 5.77
N TYR A 169 -7.67 27.27 6.45
CA TYR A 169 -7.68 27.40 7.91
C TYR A 169 -7.36 26.07 8.59
N LYS A 170 -8.00 24.97 8.19
CA LYS A 170 -7.68 23.62 8.67
C LYS A 170 -6.21 23.27 8.42
N ALA A 171 -5.67 23.58 7.25
CA ALA A 171 -4.27 23.33 6.94
C ALA A 171 -3.34 24.19 7.81
N TYR A 172 -3.72 25.42 8.15
CA TYR A 172 -2.97 26.33 9.01
C TYR A 172 -2.93 25.85 10.47
N ILE A 173 -4.08 25.54 11.06
CA ILE A 173 -4.15 25.07 12.46
C ILE A 173 -3.42 23.72 12.64
N THR A 174 -3.47 22.85 11.63
CA THR A 174 -2.80 21.54 11.66
C THR A 174 -1.28 21.71 11.63
N ARG A 175 -0.77 22.65 10.82
CA ARG A 175 0.66 22.98 10.78
C ARG A 175 1.16 23.57 12.10
N ASN A 176 0.36 24.43 12.74
CA ASN A 176 0.69 25.09 14.00
C ASN A 176 0.28 24.27 15.24
N ARG A 177 0.05 22.96 15.09
CA ARG A 177 -0.26 22.01 16.19
C ARG A 177 -1.41 22.43 17.10
N LEU A 178 -2.44 23.12 16.57
CA LEU A 178 -3.63 23.54 17.31
C LEU A 178 -3.37 24.50 18.50
N MET A 179 -2.16 25.06 18.65
CA MET A 179 -1.82 26.02 19.70
C MET A 179 -2.09 27.47 19.25
N LEU A 180 -3.31 27.75 18.80
CA LEU A 180 -3.70 29.10 18.41
C LEU A 180 -4.56 29.73 19.50
N SER A 181 -4.18 30.92 19.96
CA SER A 181 -5.04 31.74 20.80
C SER A 181 -6.27 32.20 20.01
N GLU A 182 -7.39 32.50 20.68
CA GLU A 182 -8.60 32.99 20.02
C GLU A 182 -8.35 34.28 19.22
N ASP A 183 -7.50 35.18 19.71
CA ASP A 183 -7.12 36.40 19.00
C ASP A 183 -6.38 36.10 17.68
N MET A 184 -5.49 35.11 17.70
CA MET A 184 -4.74 34.65 16.54
C MET A 184 -5.67 34.01 15.50
N LYS A 185 -6.65 33.23 15.96
CA LYS A 185 -7.69 32.66 15.08
C LYS A 185 -8.51 33.74 14.41
N LEU A 186 -8.96 34.73 15.17
CA LEU A 186 -9.75 35.85 14.64
C LEU A 186 -8.95 36.64 13.60
N ALA A 187 -7.69 36.96 13.88
CA ALA A 187 -6.81 37.64 12.92
C ALA A 187 -6.66 36.85 11.62
N VAL A 188 -6.45 35.53 11.70
CA VAL A 188 -6.40 34.66 10.52
C VAL A 188 -7.71 34.74 9.72
N ILE A 189 -8.85 34.64 10.40
CA ILE A 189 -10.18 34.63 9.77
C ILE A 189 -10.53 35.97 9.12
N SER A 190 -10.19 37.10 9.75
CA SER A 190 -10.54 38.43 9.25
C SER A 190 -9.56 38.98 8.22
N ASP A 191 -8.26 38.74 8.40
CA ASP A 191 -7.23 39.49 7.68
C ASP A 191 -6.63 38.66 6.53
N TYR A 192 -6.60 37.34 6.67
CA TYR A 192 -5.91 36.44 5.74
C TYR A 192 -6.85 35.61 4.88
N LEU A 193 -7.87 35.00 5.50
CA LEU A 193 -8.79 34.13 4.77
C LEU A 193 -9.56 34.85 3.65
N PRO A 194 -9.97 36.14 3.77
CA PRO A 194 -10.65 36.81 2.67
C PRO A 194 -9.75 37.00 1.45
N ALA A 195 -8.48 37.40 1.66
CA ALA A 195 -7.53 37.55 0.56
C ALA A 195 -7.26 36.22 -0.15
N TYR A 196 -7.14 35.13 0.61
CA TYR A 196 -7.06 33.79 0.05
C TYR A 196 -8.31 33.44 -0.76
N ALA A 197 -9.49 33.66 -0.18
CA ALA A 197 -10.77 33.34 -0.78
C ALA A 197 -10.97 34.06 -2.12
N PHE A 198 -10.61 35.36 -2.21
CA PHE A 198 -10.65 36.12 -3.46
C PHE A 198 -9.71 35.55 -4.53
N CYS A 199 -8.48 35.19 -4.15
CA CYS A 199 -7.53 34.56 -5.07
C CYS A 199 -8.05 33.22 -5.60
N VAL A 200 -8.68 32.41 -4.73
CA VAL A 200 -9.31 31.15 -5.14
C VAL A 200 -10.51 31.40 -6.06
N GLY A 201 -11.33 32.42 -5.78
CA GLY A 201 -12.46 32.78 -6.64
C GLY A 201 -12.03 33.09 -8.07
N ASP A 202 -11.01 33.93 -8.22
CA ASP A 202 -10.38 34.25 -9.51
C ASP A 202 -9.80 33.00 -10.17
N GLY A 203 -9.22 32.13 -9.35
CA GLY A 203 -8.61 30.92 -9.83
C GLY A 203 -9.57 29.84 -10.32
N VAL A 204 -10.71 29.73 -9.65
CA VAL A 204 -11.77 28.78 -9.99
C VAL A 204 -12.45 29.16 -11.30
N GLU A 205 -12.57 30.45 -11.60
CA GLU A 205 -13.05 30.92 -12.91
C GLU A 205 -12.16 30.43 -14.06
N VAL A 206 -10.85 30.32 -13.82
CA VAL A 206 -9.88 29.83 -14.82
C VAL A 206 -9.82 28.30 -14.85
N ALA A 207 -9.95 27.64 -13.70
CA ALA A 207 -9.80 26.19 -13.59
C ALA A 207 -11.07 25.40 -13.94
N ALA A 208 -12.27 25.96 -13.71
CA ALA A 208 -13.53 25.27 -13.97
C ALA A 208 -14.18 25.77 -15.27
N ASN A 209 -14.42 24.86 -16.21
CA ASN A 209 -15.05 25.18 -17.49
C ASN A 209 -16.58 24.99 -17.45
N SER A 210 -17.11 24.39 -16.38
CA SER A 210 -18.54 24.10 -16.25
C SER A 210 -19.05 24.17 -14.81
N ARG A 211 -20.35 24.45 -14.64
CA ARG A 211 -21.05 24.40 -13.34
C ARG A 211 -20.96 23.03 -12.65
N THR A 212 -20.78 21.96 -13.42
CA THR A 212 -20.58 20.62 -12.87
C THR A 212 -19.21 20.46 -12.22
N GLU A 213 -18.17 21.07 -12.78
CA GLU A 213 -16.83 21.07 -12.20
C GLU A 213 -16.76 21.97 -10.98
N GLU A 214 -17.39 23.14 -11.01
CA GLU A 214 -17.52 24.03 -9.84
C GLU A 214 -18.12 23.30 -8.62
N ARG A 215 -19.17 22.49 -8.82
CA ARG A 215 -19.75 21.68 -7.73
C ARG A 215 -18.79 20.63 -7.20
N LYS A 216 -18.01 19.99 -8.09
CA LYS A 216 -16.99 19.02 -7.68
C LYS A 216 -15.89 19.70 -6.86
N LEU A 217 -15.47 20.89 -7.27
CA LEU A 217 -14.53 21.73 -6.52
C LEU A 217 -15.07 22.12 -5.15
N ALA A 218 -16.33 22.56 -5.08
CA ALA A 218 -16.99 22.88 -3.80
C ALA A 218 -17.01 21.68 -2.84
N ASN A 219 -17.24 20.47 -3.37
CA ASN A 219 -17.20 19.24 -2.59
C ASN A 219 -15.77 18.90 -2.16
N TYR A 220 -14.82 18.98 -3.08
CA TYR A 220 -13.39 18.72 -2.81
C TYR A 220 -12.87 19.58 -1.66
N PHE A 221 -13.18 20.89 -1.61
CA PHE A 221 -12.72 21.73 -0.50
C PHE A 221 -13.34 21.36 0.86
N ARG A 222 -14.50 20.69 0.89
CA ARG A 222 -15.16 20.27 2.13
C ARG A 222 -14.71 18.88 2.60
N THR A 223 -14.41 17.98 1.67
CA THR A 223 -14.08 16.57 1.97
C THR A 223 -12.59 16.24 1.82
N GLU A 224 -11.83 17.07 1.12
CA GLU A 224 -10.44 16.83 0.67
C GLU A 224 -10.29 15.56 -0.18
N ASP A 225 -11.41 15.07 -0.76
CA ASP A 225 -11.43 13.84 -1.53
C ASP A 225 -11.13 14.10 -3.00
N SER A 226 -9.86 13.89 -3.39
CA SER A 226 -9.39 14.06 -4.76
C SER A 226 -9.96 13.02 -5.74
N SER A 227 -10.52 11.90 -5.26
CA SER A 227 -11.09 10.86 -6.15
C SER A 227 -12.30 11.36 -6.94
N THR A 228 -12.93 12.45 -6.47
CA THR A 228 -14.11 13.06 -7.10
C THR A 228 -13.76 13.98 -8.28
N LEU A 229 -12.48 14.37 -8.41
CA LEU A 229 -11.98 15.25 -9.45
C LEU A 229 -11.34 14.43 -10.59
N SER A 230 -11.47 14.92 -11.83
CA SER A 230 -10.65 14.38 -12.92
C SER A 230 -9.20 14.86 -12.76
N GLU A 231 -8.26 14.08 -13.28
CA GLU A 231 -6.82 14.42 -13.20
C GLU A 231 -6.53 15.81 -13.79
N MET A 232 -7.15 16.15 -14.92
CA MET A 232 -6.98 17.48 -15.55
C MET A 232 -7.51 18.60 -14.65
N LEU A 233 -8.72 18.45 -14.11
CA LEU A 233 -9.33 19.46 -13.23
C LEU A 233 -8.51 19.63 -11.95
N PHE A 234 -7.95 18.54 -11.42
CA PHE A 234 -7.06 18.61 -10.27
C PHE A 234 -5.73 19.31 -10.59
N GLN A 235 -5.11 19.02 -11.73
CA GLN A 235 -3.90 19.71 -12.18
C GLN A 235 -4.15 21.21 -12.37
N ASP A 236 -5.22 21.58 -13.08
CA ASP A 236 -5.58 22.98 -13.33
C ASP A 236 -5.82 23.70 -12.00
N LEU A 237 -6.62 23.10 -11.11
CA LEU A 237 -6.85 23.64 -9.77
C LEU A 237 -5.54 23.80 -8.98
N SER A 238 -4.68 22.80 -8.97
CA SER A 238 -3.42 22.82 -8.21
C SER A 238 -2.47 23.92 -8.68
N SER A 239 -2.43 24.17 -9.99
CA SER A 239 -1.61 25.22 -10.61
C SER A 239 -2.02 26.61 -10.14
N VAL A 240 -3.30 26.78 -9.83
CA VAL A 240 -3.89 28.05 -9.40
C VAL A 240 -3.92 28.20 -7.88
N LEU A 241 -4.12 27.12 -7.14
CA LEU A 241 -4.12 27.15 -5.67
C LEU A 241 -2.72 27.42 -5.09
N ALA A 242 -1.67 26.85 -5.70
CA ALA A 242 -0.31 27.02 -5.23
C ALA A 242 0.12 28.50 -5.06
N PRO A 243 -0.04 29.39 -6.06
CA PRO A 243 0.30 30.81 -5.88
C PRO A 243 -0.58 31.51 -4.85
N CYS A 244 -1.87 31.18 -4.76
CA CYS A 244 -2.77 31.75 -3.76
C CYS A 244 -2.33 31.40 -2.34
N GLN A 245 -1.96 30.13 -2.09
CA GLN A 245 -1.46 29.69 -0.80
C GLN A 245 -0.13 30.34 -0.43
N LEU A 246 0.79 30.49 -1.39
CA LEU A 246 2.09 31.12 -1.14
C LEU A 246 1.95 32.58 -0.75
N SER A 247 1.04 33.33 -1.37
CA SER A 247 0.83 34.74 -1.05
C SER A 247 0.34 34.95 0.39
N VAL A 248 -0.58 34.08 0.84
CA VAL A 248 -1.16 34.14 2.18
C VAL A 248 -0.15 33.69 3.23
N ARG A 249 0.59 32.61 2.96
CA ARG A 249 1.64 32.11 3.85
C ARG A 249 2.74 33.13 4.09
N LYS A 250 3.20 33.80 3.03
CA LYS A 250 4.19 34.89 3.16
C LYS A 250 3.69 36.02 4.06
N LYS A 251 2.40 36.37 4.00
CA LYS A 251 1.83 37.38 4.90
C LYS A 251 1.80 36.88 6.35
N LEU A 252 1.32 35.65 6.57
CA LEU A 252 1.25 35.04 7.90
C LEU A 252 2.64 34.95 8.56
N ASP A 253 3.67 34.57 7.79
CA ASP A 253 5.05 34.47 8.27
C ASP A 253 5.65 35.85 8.60
N ASN A 254 5.29 36.90 7.85
CA ASN A 254 5.81 38.25 8.04
C ASN A 254 5.20 38.95 9.25
N ASP A 255 3.91 38.75 9.51
CA ASP A 255 3.19 39.43 10.58
C ASP A 255 3.40 38.75 11.95
N ARG A 256 4.18 37.65 12.01
CA ARG A 256 4.47 36.86 13.22
C ARG A 256 3.22 36.60 14.07
N VAL A 257 2.12 36.32 13.37
CA VAL A 257 0.88 35.86 13.98
C VAL A 257 1.17 34.52 14.64
#